data_AF-A0AB74UV85-F1
#
_entry.id   AF-A0AB74UV85-F1
#
_cell.length_a   1.000
_cell.length_b   1.000
_cell.length_c   1.000
_cell.angle_alpha   90.00
_cell.angle_beta   90.00
_cell.angle_gamma   90.00
#
_symmetry.space_group_name_H-M   'P 1'
#
loop_
_entity.id
_entity.type
_entity.pdbx_description
1 polymer ?
#
loop_
_entity_poly.entity_id
_entity_poly.type
_entity_poly.pdbx_seq_one_letter_code
_entity_poly.pdbx_strand_id
1 'polypeptide(L)'
;MDVPNLSRQPYRRPPLLRATDPQRMNWLWRLVCELAELRPADVVEALHAAQIPVDLARARSWVVSDRDDGFFPISIAELERNVRALLALREVMRENQALLALAGGAEAPADMATDATPAAEPVTETA
;
A
#
# COMPACT_ATOMS: atom_id res chain seq x y z
N MET A 1 -12.14 16.09 -4.01
CA MET A 1 -10.91 16.89 -3.81
C MET A 1 -9.98 16.61 -4.97
N ASP A 2 -9.69 17.63 -5.78
CA ASP A 2 -8.91 17.46 -7.01
C ASP A 2 -7.46 17.09 -6.70
N VAL A 3 -7.06 15.90 -7.13
CA VAL A 3 -5.68 15.43 -7.09
C VAL A 3 -4.88 16.30 -8.06
N PRO A 4 -3.77 16.96 -7.64
CA PRO A 4 -2.91 17.69 -8.54
C PRO A 4 -2.40 16.75 -9.64
N ASN A 5 -2.82 17.02 -10.87
CA ASN A 5 -2.45 16.20 -12.02
C ASN A 5 -0.98 16.46 -12.39
N LEU A 6 -0.09 15.55 -11.98
CA LEU A 6 1.35 15.64 -12.18
C LEU A 6 1.76 15.63 -13.68
N SER A 7 0.85 15.25 -14.60
CA SER A 7 1.01 15.42 -16.06
C SER A 7 1.01 16.88 -16.52
N ARG A 8 0.63 17.82 -15.64
CA ARG A 8 0.59 19.26 -15.95
C ARG A 8 1.79 20.04 -15.42
N GLN A 9 2.72 19.39 -14.71
CA GLN A 9 4.02 19.99 -14.38
C GLN A 9 5.06 19.65 -15.47
N PRO A 10 5.93 20.58 -15.88
CA PRO A 10 6.89 20.32 -16.95
C PRO A 10 7.93 19.28 -16.51
N TYR A 11 7.91 18.13 -17.20
CA TYR A 11 8.91 17.07 -17.08
C TYR A 11 10.29 17.56 -17.52
N ARG A 12 11.33 17.35 -16.69
CA ARG A 12 12.73 17.58 -17.07
C ARG A 12 13.34 16.33 -17.66
N ARG A 13 13.56 16.37 -18.98
CA ARG A 13 14.20 15.30 -19.76
C ARG A 13 15.68 15.13 -19.35
N PRO A 14 16.15 13.92 -19.04
CA PRO A 14 17.58 13.60 -19.03
C PRO A 14 18.19 13.78 -20.43
N PRO A 15 19.40 14.34 -20.58
CA PRO A 15 20.09 14.38 -21.87
C PRO A 15 20.40 12.96 -22.38
N LEU A 16 19.97 12.67 -23.61
CA LEU A 16 20.02 11.37 -24.28
C LEU A 16 21.42 11.05 -24.83
N LEU A 17 22.37 10.64 -24.00
CA LEU A 17 23.58 9.95 -24.47
C LEU A 17 24.07 8.91 -23.44
N ARG A 18 23.34 7.78 -23.30
CA ARG A 18 23.78 6.51 -22.68
C ARG A 18 24.47 6.51 -21.30
N ALA A 19 24.42 7.59 -20.53
CA ALA A 19 24.80 7.60 -19.13
C ALA A 19 23.64 8.17 -18.31
N THR A 20 22.59 7.36 -18.13
CA THR A 20 21.68 7.60 -17.00
C THR A 20 22.56 7.59 -15.77
N ASP A 21 22.67 8.71 -15.05
CA ASP A 21 23.49 8.79 -13.85
C ASP A 21 22.91 7.78 -12.84
N PRO A 22 23.59 6.65 -12.56
CA PRO A 22 23.08 5.63 -11.66
C PRO A 22 23.01 6.16 -10.22
N GLN A 23 23.55 7.34 -9.92
CA GLN A 23 23.41 8.00 -8.63
C GLN A 23 22.19 8.91 -8.56
N ARG A 24 21.50 9.21 -9.68
CA ARG A 24 20.37 10.18 -9.73
C ARG A 24 19.17 9.61 -10.48
N MET A 25 18.55 8.60 -9.89
CA MET A 25 17.40 7.87 -10.42
C MET A 25 16.03 8.40 -9.96
N ASN A 26 15.97 9.59 -9.36
CA ASN A 26 14.74 10.17 -8.81
C ASN A 26 13.62 10.27 -9.85
N TRP A 27 13.96 10.53 -11.12
CA TRP A 27 12.98 10.58 -12.21
C TRP A 27 12.26 9.23 -12.39
N LEU A 28 13.01 8.12 -12.36
CA LEU A 28 12.45 6.77 -12.51
C LEU A 28 11.68 6.38 -11.26
N TRP A 29 12.23 6.71 -10.09
CA TRP A 29 11.56 6.49 -8.83
C TRP A 29 10.18 7.17 -8.79
N ARG A 30 10.07 8.42 -9.26
CA ARG A 30 8.79 9.14 -9.34
C ARG A 30 7.79 8.46 -10.26
N LEU A 31 8.21 7.93 -11.41
CA LEU A 31 7.34 7.14 -12.30
C LEU A 31 6.84 5.87 -11.61
N VAL A 32 7.71 5.19 -10.86
CA VAL A 32 7.31 4.02 -10.05
C VAL A 32 6.30 4.42 -8.98
N CYS A 33 6.54 5.50 -8.23
CA CYS A 33 5.61 6.00 -7.22
C CYS A 33 4.26 6.39 -7.81
N GLU A 34 4.24 7.04 -8.98
CA GLU A 34 3.00 7.41 -9.65
C GLU A 34 2.23 6.18 -10.13
N LEU A 35 2.90 5.23 -10.80
CA LEU A 35 2.29 3.99 -11.28
C LEU A 35 1.67 3.16 -10.16
N ALA A 36 2.34 3.12 -9.00
CA ALA A 36 1.98 2.28 -7.88
C ALA A 36 1.26 3.04 -6.75
N GLU A 37 0.91 4.31 -6.98
CA GLU A 37 0.27 5.23 -6.03
C GLU A 37 0.97 5.29 -4.66
N LEU A 38 2.31 5.22 -4.66
CA LEU A 38 3.12 5.13 -3.45
C LEU A 38 3.29 6.48 -2.77
N ARG A 39 3.04 6.51 -1.47
CA ARG A 39 3.40 7.62 -0.58
C ARG A 39 4.74 7.30 0.10
N PRO A 40 5.51 8.32 0.54
CA PRO A 40 6.76 8.10 1.26
C PRO A 40 6.62 7.19 2.49
N ALA A 41 5.47 7.20 3.16
CA ALA A 41 5.20 6.32 4.30
C ALA A 41 5.15 4.84 3.91
N ASP A 42 4.54 4.50 2.77
CA ASP A 42 4.42 3.12 2.28
C ASP A 42 5.82 2.55 1.93
N VAL A 43 6.72 3.41 1.48
CA VAL A 43 8.13 3.07 1.20
C VAL A 43 8.90 2.82 2.49
N VAL A 44 8.69 3.66 3.52
CA VAL A 44 9.30 3.47 4.85
C VAL A 44 8.84 2.14 5.45
N GLU A 45 7.55 1.85 5.40
CA GLU A 45 6.97 0.59 5.88
C GLU A 45 7.60 -0.62 5.19
N ALA A 46 7.67 -0.62 3.87
CA ALA A 46 8.29 -1.70 3.10
C ALA A 46 9.77 -1.90 3.44
N LEU A 47 10.52 -0.80 3.58
CA LEU A 47 11.94 -0.86 3.92
C LEU A 47 12.15 -1.34 5.37
N HIS A 48 11.34 -0.91 6.32
CA HIS A 48 11.40 -1.40 7.70
C HIS A 48 11.01 -2.88 7.80
N ALA A 49 10.00 -3.33 7.06
CA ALA A 49 9.65 -4.76 6.97
C ALA A 49 10.81 -5.59 6.42
N ALA A 50 11.62 -5.02 5.52
CA ALA A 50 12.85 -5.61 5.00
C ALA A 50 14.10 -5.34 5.86
N GLN A 51 13.94 -4.86 7.10
CA GLN A 51 15.02 -4.54 8.04
C GLN A 51 16.03 -3.49 7.52
N ILE A 52 15.59 -2.62 6.62
CA ILE A 52 16.39 -1.54 6.06
C ILE A 52 16.05 -0.24 6.80
N PRO A 53 16.99 0.36 7.55
CA PRO A 53 16.74 1.61 8.25
C PRO A 53 16.61 2.75 7.25
N VAL A 54 15.51 3.49 7.37
CA VAL A 54 15.22 4.70 6.61
C VAL A 54 14.27 5.56 7.44
N ASP A 55 14.36 6.88 7.32
CA ASP A 55 13.38 7.78 7.91
C ASP A 55 12.46 8.38 6.84
N LEU A 56 11.39 9.01 7.30
CA LEU A 56 10.40 9.62 6.40
C LEU A 56 10.98 10.81 5.62
N ALA A 57 11.94 11.54 6.19
CA ALA A 57 12.57 12.67 5.51
C ALA A 57 13.37 12.19 4.29
N ARG A 58 14.13 11.10 4.44
CA ARG A 58 14.87 10.44 3.37
C ARG A 58 13.92 9.92 2.29
N ALA A 59 12.83 9.26 2.65
CA ALA A 59 11.85 8.81 1.66
C ALA A 59 11.19 9.98 0.89
N ARG A 60 10.90 11.10 1.56
CA ARG A 60 10.37 12.32 0.94
C ARG A 60 11.35 12.98 -0.02
N SER A 61 12.65 12.95 0.30
CA SER A 61 13.70 13.57 -0.51
C SER A 61 13.79 13.02 -1.95
N TRP A 62 13.26 11.81 -2.18
CA TRP A 62 13.35 11.15 -3.48
C TRP A 62 12.28 11.60 -4.49
N VAL A 63 11.20 12.26 -4.03
CA VAL A 63 10.05 12.63 -4.88
C VAL A 63 9.93 14.13 -5.15
N VAL A 64 10.71 14.96 -4.44
CA VAL A 64 10.73 16.41 -4.63
C VAL A 64 11.51 16.83 -5.89
N SER A 65 11.36 18.08 -6.31
CA SER A 65 12.11 18.63 -7.45
C SER A 65 13.60 18.72 -7.14
N ASP A 66 14.45 18.63 -8.17
CA ASP A 66 15.90 18.90 -8.08
C ASP A 66 16.29 20.34 -7.67
N ARG A 67 15.31 21.24 -7.57
CA ARG A 67 15.45 22.62 -7.10
C ARG A 67 15.03 22.79 -5.63
N ASP A 68 14.48 21.76 -5.01
CA ASP A 68 14.03 21.77 -3.63
C ASP A 68 15.21 21.55 -2.68
N ASP A 69 15.29 22.29 -1.58
CA ASP A 69 16.37 22.16 -0.59
C ASP A 69 16.38 20.77 0.09
N GLY A 70 15.23 20.11 0.13
CA GLY A 70 15.08 18.73 0.60
C GLY A 70 15.42 17.68 -0.44
N PHE A 71 15.86 18.06 -1.63
CA PHE A 71 16.23 17.11 -2.68
C PHE A 71 17.48 16.32 -2.28
N PHE A 72 17.33 15.00 -2.23
CA PHE A 72 18.48 14.11 -2.19
C PHE A 72 18.37 13.04 -3.27
N PRO A 73 19.50 12.72 -3.91
CA PRO A 73 19.49 11.76 -4.99
C PRO A 73 19.25 10.33 -4.48
N ILE A 74 18.50 9.55 -5.25
CA ILE A 74 18.35 8.10 -5.10
C ILE A 74 19.21 7.40 -6.16
N SER A 75 20.08 6.49 -5.74
CA SER A 75 20.85 5.67 -6.66
C SER A 75 20.01 4.54 -7.28
N ILE A 76 20.51 3.90 -8.32
CA ILE A 76 19.90 2.72 -8.94
C ILE A 76 19.85 1.54 -7.97
N ALA A 77 20.86 1.39 -7.11
CA ALA A 77 20.89 0.35 -6.09
C ALA A 77 19.82 0.60 -5.00
N GLU A 78 19.66 1.85 -4.55
CA GLU A 78 18.58 2.21 -3.64
C GLU A 78 17.22 2.01 -4.29
N LEU A 79 17.05 2.42 -5.56
CA LEU A 79 15.82 2.22 -6.30
C LEU A 79 15.45 0.73 -6.39
N GLU A 80 16.39 -0.11 -6.82
CA GLU A 80 16.19 -1.56 -6.91
C GLU A 80 15.80 -2.15 -5.54
N ARG A 81 16.55 -1.82 -4.49
CA ARG A 81 16.30 -2.27 -3.13
C ARG A 81 14.90 -1.88 -2.66
N ASN A 82 14.50 -0.63 -2.90
CA ASN A 82 13.19 -0.13 -2.51
C ASN A 82 12.07 -0.87 -3.27
N VAL A 83 12.24 -1.09 -4.58
CA VAL A 83 11.27 -1.86 -5.39
C VAL A 83 11.15 -3.29 -4.89
N ARG A 84 12.26 -3.98 -4.58
CA ARG A 84 12.22 -5.34 -4.02
C ARG A 84 11.51 -5.39 -2.67
N ALA A 85 11.79 -4.44 -1.78
CA ALA A 85 11.11 -4.35 -0.48
C ALA A 85 9.60 -4.15 -0.63
N LEU A 86 9.18 -3.28 -1.55
CA LEU A 86 7.77 -3.05 -1.86
C LEU A 86 7.08 -4.30 -2.42
N LEU A 87 7.74 -5.01 -3.32
CA LEU A 87 7.21 -6.26 -3.89
C LEU A 87 7.07 -7.34 -2.81
N ALA A 88 8.07 -7.49 -1.93
CA ALA A 88 8.04 -8.44 -0.83
C ALA A 88 6.90 -8.12 0.16
N LEU A 89 6.77 -6.86 0.58
CA LEU A 89 5.67 -6.45 1.46
C LEU A 89 4.30 -6.73 0.82
N ARG A 90 4.14 -6.42 -0.47
CA ARG A 90 2.89 -6.68 -1.21
C ARG A 90 2.57 -8.17 -1.32
N GLU A 91 3.57 -9.05 -1.37
CA GLU A 91 3.35 -10.50 -1.33
C GLU A 91 2.83 -10.93 0.04
N VAL A 92 3.52 -10.53 1.11
CA VAL A 92 3.12 -10.85 2.49
C VAL A 92 1.71 -10.33 2.81
N MET A 93 1.38 -9.10 2.38
CA MET A 93 0.03 -8.55 2.56
C MET A 93 -1.04 -9.37 1.84
N ARG A 94 -0.76 -9.84 0.62
CA ARG A 94 -1.68 -10.69 -0.15
C ARG A 94 -1.87 -12.06 0.52
N GLU A 95 -0.80 -12.68 0.98
CA GLU A 95 -0.84 -13.95 1.71
C GLU A 95 -1.64 -13.82 3.01
N ASN A 96 -1.37 -12.78 3.80
CA ASN A 96 -2.10 -12.50 5.04
C ASN A 96 -3.59 -12.27 4.78
N GLN A 97 -3.93 -11.52 3.74
CA GLN A 97 -5.33 -11.29 3.35
C GLN A 97 -6.03 -12.58 2.95
N ALA A 98 -5.36 -13.46 2.20
CA ALA A 98 -5.90 -14.77 1.83
C ALA A 98 -6.13 -15.66 3.06
N LEU A 99 -5.19 -15.67 4.02
CA LEU A 99 -5.33 -16.41 5.26
C LEU A 99 -6.50 -15.90 6.11
N LEU A 100 -6.66 -14.58 6.23
CA LEU A 100 -7.80 -13.97 6.94
C LEU A 100 -9.13 -14.31 6.27
N ALA A 101 -9.20 -14.33 4.93
CA ALA A 101 -10.40 -14.72 4.21
C ALA A 101 -10.79 -16.18 4.46
N LEU A 102 -9.81 -17.09 4.55
CA LEU A 102 -10.04 -18.50 4.90
C LEU A 102 -10.50 -18.66 6.36
N ALA A 103 -9.91 -17.90 7.29
CA ALA A 103 -10.29 -17.93 8.71
C ALA A 103 -11.69 -17.32 8.95
N GLY A 104 -12.08 -16.31 8.17
CA GLY A 104 -13.41 -15.69 8.22
C GLY A 104 -14.54 -16.50 7.57
N GLY A 105 -14.23 -17.64 6.94
CA GLY A 105 -15.22 -18.55 6.33
C GLY A 105 -15.86 -19.57 7.29
N ALA A 106 -15.52 -19.52 8.59
CA ALA A 106 -16.10 -20.36 9.63
C ALA A 106 -17.03 -19.56 10.56
N GLU A 107 -18.07 -18.92 10.00
CA GLU A 107 -19.25 -18.63 10.81
C GLU A 107 -19.91 -19.96 11.18
N ALA A 108 -20.00 -20.21 12.48
CA ALA A 108 -20.56 -21.42 13.07
C ALA A 108 -21.97 -21.70 12.52
N PRO A 109 -22.37 -22.98 12.33
CA PRO A 109 -23.73 -23.29 11.95
C PRO A 109 -24.67 -22.83 13.08
N ALA A 110 -25.42 -21.76 12.82
CA ALA A 110 -26.55 -21.34 13.62
C ALA A 110 -27.74 -22.25 13.35
N ASP A 111 -27.56 -23.54 13.63
CA ASP A 111 -28.68 -24.48 13.66
C ASP A 111 -28.38 -25.61 14.64
N MET A 112 -28.74 -25.37 15.90
CA MET A 112 -29.23 -26.38 16.85
C MET A 112 -29.55 -25.68 18.20
N ALA A 113 -30.67 -24.98 18.24
CA ALA A 113 -31.46 -24.80 19.45
C ALA A 113 -32.94 -24.63 19.07
N THR A 114 -33.51 -25.75 18.63
CA THR A 114 -34.89 -26.18 18.88
C THR A 114 -36.01 -25.17 18.57
N ASP A 115 -36.54 -25.33 17.37
CA ASP A 115 -37.96 -25.23 17.09
C ASP A 115 -38.77 -26.09 18.08
N ALA A 116 -39.62 -25.44 18.86
CA ALA A 116 -40.74 -26.07 19.56
C ALA A 116 -41.83 -25.02 19.82
N THR A 117 -42.56 -24.63 18.78
CA THR A 117 -43.95 -24.11 18.95
C THR A 117 -44.74 -24.46 17.68
N PRO A 118 -45.82 -25.25 17.78
CA PRO A 118 -47.17 -24.67 17.78
C PRO A 118 -48.15 -25.50 18.67
N ALA A 119 -49.37 -25.10 19.08
CA ALA A 119 -50.42 -24.28 18.47
C ALA A 119 -51.47 -23.79 19.51
N ALA A 120 -52.20 -22.74 19.09
CA ALA A 120 -53.50 -22.14 19.46
C ALA A 120 -54.47 -22.73 20.54
N GLU A 121 -54.92 -21.80 21.44
CA GLU A 121 -56.29 -21.43 21.94
C GLU A 121 -57.32 -22.48 22.45
N PRO A 122 -58.35 -22.16 23.30
CA PRO A 122 -58.93 -20.84 23.63
C PRO A 122 -59.31 -20.55 25.12
N VAL A 123 -59.79 -19.32 25.31
CA VAL A 123 -60.50 -18.68 26.43
C VAL A 123 -61.44 -19.61 27.25
N THR A 124 -61.38 -19.49 28.57
CA THR A 124 -62.53 -19.81 29.46
C THR A 124 -62.80 -18.69 30.47
N GLU A 125 -64.04 -18.23 30.43
CA GLU A 125 -64.73 -17.29 31.31
C GLU A 125 -65.43 -18.05 32.44
N THR A 126 -65.18 -17.71 33.71
CA THR A 126 -66.07 -17.78 34.91
C THR A 126 -65.18 -17.60 36.17
N ALA A 127 -65.55 -16.88 37.24
CA ALA A 127 -66.81 -16.29 37.70
C ALA A 127 -66.53 -15.06 38.58
#